data_AF-A0A5C6E416-F1
#
_entry.id   AF-A0A5C6E416-F1
#
_cell.length_a   1.000
_cell.length_b   1.000
_cell.length_c   1.000
_cell.angle_alpha   90.00
_cell.angle_beta   90.00
_cell.angle_gamma   90.00
#
_symmetry.space_group_name_H-M   'P 1'
#
loop_
_entity.id
_entity.type
_entity.pdbx_description
1 polymer ?
#
loop_
_entity_poly.entity_id
_entity_poly.type
_entity_poly.pdbx_seq_one_letter_code
_entity_poly.pdbx_strand_id
1 'polypeptide(L)'
;MNTGVFPVEHVNLFNVEGALSLGRGLIQTEYRWSNLDLPTGENVTVEGGYVTARYMLTGEIIPYNRAAGVFGRVKPNHPLDVCKGDWGAWEIAGRISTLDLNPLFGQPGVPGKGRELTSSSVALNWYWWANGKCQFEYVNGQLNDPTLGDSETNTFASRVQFDF
;
A
#
# COMPACT_ATOMS: atom_id res chain seq x y z
N MET A 1 1.12 -0.84 -16.13
CA MET A 1 2.56 -1.15 -16.02
C MET A 1 2.75 -2.64 -16.23
N ASN A 2 3.61 -3.07 -17.16
CA ASN A 2 3.92 -4.49 -17.38
C ASN A 2 5.24 -4.62 -18.18
N THR A 3 6.14 -5.50 -17.74
CA THR A 3 7.40 -5.86 -18.40
C THR A 3 7.30 -7.15 -19.22
N GLY A 4 6.18 -7.86 -19.14
CA GLY A 4 5.99 -9.21 -19.63
C GLY A 4 6.75 -10.23 -18.79
N VAL A 5 6.85 -11.45 -19.29
CA VAL A 5 7.68 -12.51 -18.69
C VAL A 5 9.00 -12.54 -19.45
N PHE A 6 10.12 -12.48 -18.72
CA PHE A 6 11.46 -12.57 -19.27
C PHE A 6 12.34 -13.40 -18.33
N PRO A 7 13.36 -14.11 -18.85
CA PRO A 7 14.29 -14.86 -18.02
C PRO A 7 15.24 -13.92 -17.26
N VAL A 8 15.61 -14.32 -16.05
CA VAL A 8 16.60 -13.66 -15.20
C VAL A 8 17.49 -14.73 -14.62
N GLU A 9 18.81 -14.54 -14.64
CA GLU A 9 19.76 -15.52 -14.11
C GLU A 9 19.85 -15.43 -12.58
N HIS A 10 19.97 -14.21 -12.06
CA HIS A 10 20.06 -13.95 -10.63
C HIS A 10 19.21 -12.74 -10.23
N VAL A 11 18.62 -12.82 -9.04
CA VAL A 11 17.84 -11.74 -8.44
C VAL A 11 18.35 -11.50 -7.03
N ASN A 12 18.86 -10.30 -6.78
CA ASN A 12 19.23 -9.84 -5.44
C ASN A 12 18.20 -8.82 -4.94
N LEU A 13 17.64 -9.07 -3.76
CA LEU A 13 16.62 -8.22 -3.16
C LEU A 13 17.15 -7.53 -1.91
N PHE A 14 16.99 -6.22 -1.85
CA PHE A 14 17.30 -5.41 -0.68
C PHE A 14 16.03 -4.70 -0.23
N ASN A 15 15.68 -4.83 1.05
CA ASN A 15 14.43 -4.29 1.59
C ASN A 15 14.70 -3.49 2.88
N VAL A 16 14.04 -2.36 3.00
CA VAL A 16 14.02 -1.54 4.22
C VAL A 16 12.58 -1.35 4.65
N GLU A 17 12.28 -1.69 5.89
CA GLU A 17 10.96 -1.56 6.50
C GLU A 17 11.03 -0.68 7.75
N GLY A 18 9.97 0.11 7.98
CA GLY A 18 9.85 0.95 9.15
C GLY A 18 8.40 1.08 9.61
N ALA A 19 8.19 1.12 10.92
CA ALA A 19 6.88 1.37 11.51
C ALA A 19 7.01 2.21 12.79
N LEU A 20 6.12 3.17 12.96
CA LEU A 20 6.05 4.05 14.12
C LEU A 20 4.60 4.16 14.59
N SER A 21 4.34 3.77 15.84
CA SER A 21 3.03 3.89 16.48
C SER A 21 3.11 4.87 17.65
N LEU A 22 2.31 5.94 17.60
CA LEU A 22 2.27 7.00 18.61
C LEU A 22 0.82 7.33 18.93
N GLY A 23 0.33 6.78 20.06
CA GLY A 23 -1.05 6.95 20.48
C GLY A 23 -2.04 6.50 19.41
N ARG A 24 -2.75 7.47 18.83
CA ARG A 24 -3.80 7.28 17.81
C ARG A 24 -3.26 7.17 16.38
N GLY A 25 -1.98 7.48 16.18
CA GLY A 25 -1.33 7.52 14.87
C GLY A 25 -0.42 6.32 14.64
N LEU A 26 -0.38 5.86 13.39
CA LEU A 26 0.51 4.83 12.91
C LEU A 26 1.07 5.21 11.54
N ILE A 27 2.39 5.18 11.40
CA ILE A 27 3.07 5.31 10.11
C ILE A 27 3.80 4.00 9.83
N GLN A 28 3.71 3.52 8.60
CA GLN A 28 4.41 2.33 8.11
C GLN A 28 5.02 2.64 6.74
N THR A 29 6.19 2.08 6.47
CA THR A 29 6.90 2.25 5.20
C THR A 29 7.66 0.99 4.84
N GLU A 30 7.75 0.71 3.55
CA GLU A 30 8.63 -0.32 2.99
C GLU A 30 9.21 0.23 1.68
N TYR A 31 10.49 -0.04 1.44
CA TYR A 31 11.16 0.30 0.20
C TYR A 31 12.10 -0.82 -0.22
N ARG A 32 12.05 -1.19 -1.49
CA ARG A 32 12.75 -2.34 -2.05
C ARG A 32 13.53 -1.98 -3.29
N TRP A 33 14.75 -2.50 -3.37
CA TRP A 33 15.55 -2.56 -4.58
C TRP A 33 15.68 -4.01 -5.04
N SER A 34 15.42 -4.25 -6.31
CA SER A 34 15.56 -5.56 -6.95
C SER A 34 16.59 -5.45 -8.06
N ASN A 35 17.75 -6.06 -7.84
CA ASN A 35 18.84 -6.09 -8.79
C ASN A 35 18.75 -7.40 -9.59
N LEU A 36 18.69 -7.28 -10.91
CA LEU A 36 18.36 -8.34 -11.85
C LEU A 36 19.53 -8.53 -12.81
N ASP A 37 20.09 -9.74 -12.86
CA ASP A 37 21.08 -10.13 -13.87
C ASP A 37 20.35 -10.79 -15.05
N LEU A 38 20.32 -10.09 -16.18
CA LEU A 38 19.69 -10.59 -17.41
C LEU A 38 20.62 -11.59 -18.11
N PRO A 39 20.09 -12.64 -18.79
CA PRO A 39 20.91 -13.60 -19.53
C PRO A 39 21.75 -12.99 -20.67
N THR A 40 21.42 -11.77 -21.06
CA THR A 40 22.11 -10.98 -22.08
C THR A 40 23.33 -10.23 -21.52
N GLY A 41 23.54 -10.28 -20.20
CA GLY A 41 24.71 -9.75 -19.50
C GLY A 41 24.48 -8.41 -18.80
N GLU A 42 23.32 -7.79 -18.98
CA GLU A 42 22.97 -6.53 -18.32
C GLU A 42 22.53 -6.75 -16.88
N ASN A 43 23.00 -5.86 -16.00
CA ASN A 43 22.56 -5.77 -14.60
C ASN A 43 21.63 -4.57 -14.46
N VAL A 44 20.38 -4.82 -14.07
CA VAL A 44 19.33 -3.79 -14.01
C VAL A 44 18.75 -3.75 -12.61
N THR A 45 18.64 -2.56 -12.04
CA THR A 45 17.97 -2.37 -10.75
C THR A 45 16.59 -1.73 -10.98
N VAL A 46 15.56 -2.34 -10.42
CA VAL A 46 14.22 -1.76 -10.32
C VAL A 46 13.87 -1.53 -8.86
N GLU A 47 13.07 -0.52 -8.58
CA GLU A 47 12.78 -0.12 -7.21
C GLU A 47 11.33 0.29 -7.01
N GLY A 48 10.88 0.21 -5.77
CA GLY A 48 9.54 0.62 -5.40
C GLY A 48 9.34 0.59 -3.90
N GLY A 49 8.35 1.32 -3.44
CA GLY A 49 8.05 1.43 -2.03
C GLY A 49 6.73 2.10 -1.76
N TYR A 50 6.38 2.16 -0.48
CA TYR A 50 5.19 2.85 -0.03
C TYR A 50 5.38 3.46 1.35
N VAL A 51 4.62 4.52 1.62
CA VAL A 51 4.39 5.02 2.96
C VAL A 51 2.88 5.03 3.20
N THR A 52 2.47 4.50 4.35
CA THR A 52 1.08 4.51 4.81
C THR A 52 1.02 5.22 6.15
N ALA A 53 0.10 6.16 6.29
CA ALA A 53 -0.23 6.81 7.55
C ALA A 53 -1.69 6.52 7.91
N ARG A 54 -1.94 6.20 9.18
CA ARG A 54 -3.26 5.85 9.72
C ARG A 54 -3.48 6.66 10.99
N TYR A 55 -4.70 7.13 11.20
CA TYR A 55 -5.05 7.90 12.38
C TYR A 55 -6.48 7.60 12.85
N MET A 56 -6.61 7.20 14.12
CA MET A 56 -7.91 6.97 14.76
C MET A 56 -8.55 8.31 15.15
N LEU A 57 -9.65 8.68 14.50
CA LEU A 57 -10.38 9.94 14.71
C LEU A 57 -11.18 9.97 16.03
N THR A 58 -11.57 8.80 16.53
CA THR A 58 -12.41 8.61 17.73
C THR A 58 -11.63 8.28 19.00
N GLY A 59 -10.29 8.24 18.93
CA GLY A 59 -9.43 8.14 20.12
C GLY A 59 -8.89 6.74 20.43
N GLU A 60 -9.24 5.73 19.65
CA GLU A 60 -8.72 4.38 19.79
C GLU A 60 -7.21 4.33 19.52
N ILE A 61 -6.57 3.29 20.04
CA ILE A 61 -5.17 2.96 19.78
C ILE A 61 -5.15 1.71 18.91
N ILE A 62 -4.34 1.74 17.84
CA ILE A 62 -4.10 0.57 17.00
C ILE A 62 -3.14 -0.35 17.76
N PRO A 63 -3.57 -1.55 18.21
CA PRO A 63 -2.70 -2.39 19.01
C PRO A 63 -1.54 -2.93 18.16
N TYR A 64 -0.34 -2.97 18.74
CA TYR A 64 0.84 -3.54 18.10
C TYR A 64 1.35 -4.74 18.89
N ASN A 65 1.35 -5.92 18.26
CA ASN A 65 1.92 -7.12 18.84
C ASN A 65 3.42 -7.19 18.49
N ARG A 66 4.26 -6.78 19.44
CA ARG A 66 5.73 -6.78 19.29
C ARG A 66 6.32 -8.17 19.08
N ALA A 67 5.72 -9.21 19.69
CA ALA A 67 6.24 -10.57 19.59
C ALA A 67 6.01 -11.17 18.19
N ALA A 68 4.90 -10.80 17.55
CA ALA A 68 4.56 -11.27 16.21
C ALA A 68 4.88 -10.25 15.09
N GLY A 69 5.29 -9.02 15.43
CA GLY A 69 5.57 -7.95 14.46
C GLY A 69 4.34 -7.48 13.68
N VAL A 70 3.13 -7.64 14.23
CA VAL A 70 1.87 -7.35 13.51
C VAL A 70 0.99 -6.35 14.26
N PHE A 71 0.29 -5.52 13.49
CA PHE A 71 -0.79 -4.69 14.02
C PHE A 71 -2.04 -5.54 14.22
N GLY A 72 -2.61 -5.44 15.41
CA GLY A 72 -3.83 -6.12 15.78
C GLY A 72 -5.07 -5.36 15.33
N ARG A 73 -6.20 -5.88 15.80
CA ARG A 73 -7.54 -5.37 15.52
C ARG A 73 -7.86 -4.13 16.34
N VAL A 74 -8.40 -3.12 15.67
CA VAL A 74 -9.02 -1.96 16.33
C VAL A 74 -10.31 -2.41 17.02
N LYS A 75 -10.44 -2.08 18.31
CA LYS A 75 -11.67 -2.27 19.08
C LYS A 75 -12.25 -0.89 19.38
N PRO A 76 -13.46 -0.55 18.90
CA PRO A 76 -14.10 0.71 19.25
C PRO A 76 -14.22 0.87 20.77
N ASN A 77 -13.87 2.04 21.29
CA ASN A 77 -14.10 2.34 22.72
C ASN A 77 -15.60 2.36 23.03
N HIS A 78 -16.37 2.87 22.07
CA HIS A 78 -17.82 2.92 22.07
C HIS A 78 -18.35 2.20 20.81
N PRO A 79 -18.73 0.92 20.90
CA PRO A 79 -19.35 0.22 19.78
C PRO A 79 -20.62 0.94 19.28
N LEU A 80 -20.96 0.77 18.01
CA LEU A 80 -22.12 1.39 17.37
C LEU A 80 -23.42 1.02 18.12
N ASP A 81 -24.01 2.01 18.77
CA ASP A 81 -25.30 1.94 19.45
C ASP A 81 -25.99 3.30 19.27
N VAL A 82 -26.79 3.40 18.21
CA VAL A 82 -27.48 4.65 17.82
C VAL A 82 -28.45 5.13 18.90
N CYS A 83 -29.00 4.21 19.71
CA CYS A 83 -29.91 4.56 20.81
C CYS A 83 -29.17 5.27 21.96
N LYS A 84 -27.88 5.00 22.13
CA LYS A 84 -27.01 5.65 23.13
C LYS A 84 -26.20 6.82 22.58
N GLY A 85 -26.25 7.04 21.26
CA GLY A 85 -25.47 8.06 20.57
C GLY A 85 -24.03 7.63 20.26
N ASP A 86 -23.72 6.33 20.38
CA ASP A 86 -22.41 5.77 20.07
C ASP A 86 -22.33 5.43 18.58
N TRP A 87 -21.29 5.93 17.89
CA TRP A 87 -21.14 5.79 16.43
C TRP A 87 -20.06 4.80 16.01
N GLY A 88 -19.49 4.01 16.93
CA GLY A 88 -18.32 3.18 16.62
C GLY A 88 -17.03 4.00 16.52
N ALA A 89 -16.00 3.38 15.95
CA ALA A 89 -14.71 4.04 15.74
C ALA A 89 -14.50 4.44 14.27
N TRP A 90 -13.83 5.57 14.08
CA TRP A 90 -13.47 6.08 12.76
C TRP A 90 -11.96 6.18 12.63
N GLU A 91 -11.44 5.76 11.48
CA GLU A 91 -10.03 5.86 11.12
C GLU A 91 -9.92 6.46 9.73
N ILE A 92 -9.00 7.41 9.56
CA ILE A 92 -8.56 7.85 8.25
C ILE A 92 -7.18 7.25 7.96
N ALA A 93 -6.97 6.81 6.73
CA ALA A 93 -5.70 6.32 6.25
C ALA A 93 -5.33 7.00 4.93
N GLY A 94 -4.06 7.28 4.74
CA GLY A 94 -3.50 7.73 3.48
C GLY A 94 -2.32 6.86 3.11
N ARG A 95 -2.17 6.54 1.83
CA ARG A 95 -1.01 5.79 1.34
C ARG A 95 -0.54 6.34 0.00
N ILE A 96 0.77 6.50 -0.13
CA ILE A 96 1.46 6.81 -1.38
C ILE A 96 2.40 5.65 -1.66
N SER A 97 2.42 5.18 -2.91
CA SER A 97 3.36 4.16 -3.37
C SER A 97 3.89 4.50 -4.74
N THR A 98 5.14 4.12 -4.99
CA THR A 98 5.76 4.17 -6.31
C THR A 98 6.36 2.81 -6.64
N LEU A 99 6.40 2.50 -7.93
CA LEU A 99 7.12 1.37 -8.48
C LEU A 99 7.66 1.81 -9.83
N ASP A 100 8.98 1.78 -9.98
CA ASP A 100 9.68 2.16 -11.21
C ASP A 100 10.28 0.92 -11.88
N LEU A 101 9.74 0.61 -13.06
CA LEU A 101 10.25 -0.46 -13.93
C LEU A 101 10.88 0.10 -15.23
N ASN A 102 11.03 1.42 -15.36
CA ASN A 102 11.64 2.05 -16.55
C ASN A 102 13.06 1.55 -16.86
N PRO A 103 13.91 1.19 -15.87
CA PRO A 103 15.24 0.64 -16.17
C PRO A 103 15.24 -0.64 -17.03
N LEU A 104 14.12 -1.36 -17.06
CA LEU A 104 13.93 -2.54 -17.91
C LEU A 104 13.52 -2.20 -19.35
N PHE A 105 13.18 -0.94 -19.63
CA PHE A 105 12.76 -0.54 -20.97
C PHE A 105 13.91 -0.63 -21.97
N GLY A 106 13.71 -1.34 -23.07
CA GLY A 106 14.71 -1.46 -24.14
C GLY A 106 15.85 -2.43 -23.83
N GLN A 107 15.82 -3.11 -22.68
CA GLN A 107 16.80 -4.14 -22.36
C GLN A 107 16.61 -5.37 -23.25
N PRO A 108 17.70 -5.97 -23.77
CA PRO A 108 17.63 -7.20 -24.55
C PRO A 108 16.88 -8.31 -23.81
N GLY A 109 15.96 -8.99 -24.50
CA GLY A 109 15.16 -10.07 -23.91
C GLY A 109 13.99 -9.63 -23.02
N VAL A 110 13.81 -8.33 -22.77
CA VAL A 110 12.63 -7.79 -22.05
C VAL A 110 11.56 -7.35 -23.06
N PRO A 111 10.38 -8.01 -23.09
CA PRO A 111 9.36 -7.76 -24.12
C PRO A 111 8.47 -6.56 -23.82
N GLY A 112 8.23 -6.27 -22.55
CA GLY A 112 7.37 -5.18 -22.11
C GLY A 112 8.14 -3.90 -21.89
N LYS A 113 7.41 -2.78 -21.86
CA LYS A 113 8.06 -1.48 -21.77
C LYS A 113 8.69 -1.24 -20.40
N GLY A 114 8.17 -1.83 -19.32
CA GLY A 114 8.44 -1.28 -18.00
C GLY A 114 7.87 0.15 -17.91
N ARG A 115 7.29 0.51 -16.77
CA ARG A 115 6.71 1.85 -16.56
C ARG A 115 6.84 2.22 -15.11
N GLU A 116 6.81 3.49 -14.81
CA GLU A 116 6.64 3.97 -13.44
C GLU A 116 5.15 4.14 -13.14
N LEU A 117 4.72 3.65 -11.98
CA LEU A 117 3.38 3.88 -11.46
C LEU A 117 3.50 4.47 -10.07
N THR A 118 3.06 5.72 -9.93
CA THR A 118 2.80 6.32 -8.64
C THR A 118 1.31 6.19 -8.33
N SER A 119 0.96 5.82 -7.10
CA SER A 119 -0.43 5.70 -6.66
C SER A 119 -0.60 6.36 -5.31
N SER A 120 -1.63 7.19 -5.18
CA SER A 120 -2.03 7.86 -3.95
C SER A 120 -3.43 7.43 -3.58
N SER A 121 -3.66 7.13 -2.31
CA SER A 121 -4.94 6.66 -1.80
C SER A 121 -5.31 7.32 -0.49
N VAL A 122 -6.61 7.56 -0.31
CA VAL A 122 -7.20 8.00 0.94
C VAL A 122 -8.35 7.07 1.26
N ALA A 123 -8.37 6.55 2.49
CA ALA A 123 -9.39 5.64 2.97
C ALA A 123 -10.00 6.13 4.27
N LEU A 124 -11.31 5.86 4.43
CA LEU A 124 -12.05 6.03 5.66
C LEU A 124 -12.56 4.67 6.11
N ASN A 125 -12.17 4.24 7.31
CA ASN A 125 -12.61 3.00 7.92
C ASN A 125 -13.56 3.32 9.07
N TRP A 126 -14.73 2.68 9.06
CA TRP A 126 -15.75 2.79 10.08
C TRP A 126 -15.95 1.44 10.76
N TYR A 127 -15.56 1.37 12.03
CA TYR A 127 -15.63 0.16 12.84
C TYR A 127 -16.87 0.22 13.72
N TRP A 128 -17.82 -0.69 13.49
CA TRP A 128 -19.06 -0.73 14.26
C TRP A 128 -18.89 -1.47 15.59
N TRP A 129 -18.19 -2.59 15.56
CA TRP A 129 -17.78 -3.36 16.74
C TRP A 129 -16.44 -4.02 16.41
N ALA A 130 -15.89 -4.80 17.34
CA ALA A 130 -14.59 -5.44 17.14
C ALA A 130 -14.52 -6.33 15.88
N ASN A 131 -15.65 -6.80 15.35
CA ASN A 131 -15.72 -7.82 14.31
C ASN A 131 -16.48 -7.36 13.06
N GLY A 132 -16.74 -6.05 12.95
CA GLY A 132 -17.57 -5.48 11.89
C GLY A 132 -17.07 -4.12 11.48
N LYS A 133 -16.76 -3.94 10.19
CA LYS A 133 -16.33 -2.65 9.64
C LYS A 133 -16.82 -2.42 8.21
N CYS A 134 -16.97 -1.15 7.87
CA CYS A 134 -17.03 -0.63 6.52
C CYS A 134 -15.75 0.13 6.18
N GLN A 135 -15.33 0.04 4.93
CA GLN A 135 -14.18 0.76 4.40
C GLN A 135 -14.58 1.44 3.11
N PHE A 136 -14.12 2.67 2.93
CA PHE A 136 -14.28 3.47 1.72
C PHE A 136 -12.92 3.96 1.32
N GLU A 137 -12.56 3.82 0.05
CA GLU A 137 -11.24 4.18 -0.45
C GLU A 137 -11.36 4.88 -1.80
N TYR A 138 -10.58 5.95 -1.95
CA TYR A 138 -10.32 6.60 -3.21
C TYR A 138 -8.85 6.41 -3.56
N VAL A 139 -8.58 5.99 -4.79
CA VAL A 139 -7.23 5.78 -5.31
C VAL A 139 -7.07 6.56 -6.61
N ASN A 140 -6.00 7.36 -6.69
CA ASN A 140 -5.52 7.98 -7.91
C ASN A 140 -4.19 7.30 -8.30
N GLY A 141 -4.17 6.66 -9.46
CA GLY A 141 -2.98 6.08 -10.06
C GLY A 141 -2.49 6.95 -11.21
N GLN A 142 -1.19 7.22 -11.24
CA GLN A 142 -0.50 8.00 -12.26
C GLN A 142 0.57 7.10 -12.88
N LEU A 143 0.37 6.75 -14.14
CA LEU A 143 1.28 5.94 -14.93
C LEU A 143 2.11 6.88 -15.81
N ASN A 144 3.42 6.93 -15.56
CA ASN A 144 4.34 7.66 -16.42
C ASN A 144 4.81 6.69 -17.52
N ASP A 145 4.45 6.99 -18.77
CA ASP A 145 4.88 6.22 -19.94
C ASP A 145 5.79 7.11 -20.83
N PRO A 146 7.09 6.80 -20.94
CA PRO A 146 8.02 7.62 -21.72
C PRO A 146 7.74 7.64 -23.23
N THR A 147 6.82 6.80 -23.72
CA THR A 147 6.49 6.65 -25.15
C THR A 147 5.08 7.11 -25.52
N LEU A 148 4.12 7.00 -24.60
CA LEU A 148 2.71 7.33 -24.84
C LEU A 148 2.23 8.57 -24.06
N GLY A 149 3.07 9.11 -23.19
CA GLY A 149 2.71 10.19 -22.27
C GLY A 149 1.99 9.66 -21.02
N ASP A 150 1.80 10.57 -20.07
CA ASP A 150 1.28 10.23 -18.75
C ASP A 150 -0.23 9.89 -18.81
N SER A 151 -0.66 8.97 -17.97
CA SER A 151 -2.06 8.57 -17.85
C SER A 151 -2.46 8.49 -16.39
N GLU A 152 -3.66 8.98 -16.10
CA GLU A 152 -4.26 8.91 -14.76
C GLU A 152 -5.46 7.96 -14.71
N THR A 153 -5.71 7.39 -13.53
CA THR A 153 -6.87 6.55 -13.27
C THR A 153 -7.39 6.82 -11.87
N ASN A 154 -8.71 7.05 -11.76
CA ASN A 154 -9.40 7.29 -10.49
C ASN A 154 -10.29 6.09 -10.17
N THR A 155 -10.12 5.52 -8.98
CA THR A 155 -10.88 4.36 -8.50
C THR A 155 -11.55 4.68 -7.18
N PHE A 156 -12.84 4.33 -7.06
CA PHE A 156 -13.58 4.35 -5.81
C PHE A 156 -13.92 2.92 -5.42
N ALA A 157 -13.61 2.53 -4.20
CA ALA A 157 -13.88 1.21 -3.68
C ALA A 157 -14.59 1.30 -2.32
N SER A 158 -15.44 0.32 -2.06
CA SER A 158 -15.99 0.11 -0.72
C SER A 158 -15.93 -1.36 -0.35
N ARG A 159 -15.85 -1.64 0.95
CA ARG A 159 -15.79 -3.00 1.48
C ARG A 159 -16.55 -3.06 2.80
N VAL A 160 -17.37 -4.09 2.95
CA VAL A 160 -17.93 -4.50 4.25
C VAL A 160 -17.23 -5.77 4.69
N GLN A 161 -16.79 -5.83 5.93
CA GLN A 161 -16.09 -6.99 6.49
C GLN A 161 -16.71 -7.39 7.83
N PHE A 162 -16.93 -8.70 7.97
CA PHE A 162 -17.31 -9.36 9.21
C PHE A 162 -16.36 -10.52 9.49
N ASP A 163 -16.09 -10.77 10.76
CA ASP A 163 -15.30 -11.90 11.22
C ASP A 163 -15.92 -12.53 12.50
N PHE A 164 -15.59 -13.79 12.79
CA PHE A 164 -16.20 -14.59 13.85
C PHE A 164 -15.15 -15.39 14.62
#